data_AF-A0AA97PG41-F1
#
_entry.id   AF-A0AA97PG41-F1
#
_cell.length_a   1.000
_cell.length_b   1.000
_cell.length_c   1.000
_cell.angle_alpha   90.00
_cell.angle_beta   90.00
_cell.angle_gamma   90.00
#
_symmetry.space_group_name_H-M   'P 1'
#
loop_
_entity.id
_entity.type
_entity.pdbx_description
1 polymer ?
#
loop_
_entity_poly.entity_id
_entity_poly.type
_entity_poly.pdbx_seq_one_letter_code
_entity_poly.pdbx_strand_id
1 'polypeptide(L)'
;GDALAWFEPTLRDFLDYKEEHNRRAETNRIFDDYDNFKDNLKEVFGNPDKERTAERKLSRLTQIKSASRYASEFRQITSKLAWGKDALMARFYQGLKNEVKDELIKEERPQLLSEYVKLAVKIDNRIYERKLEKKEGRGAWTPRPQAANTGRRRWETP
;
A
#
# COMPACT_ATOMS: atom_id res chain seq x y z
N GLY A 1 24.61 -13.48 24.14
CA GLY A 1 24.29 -12.41 23.18
C GLY A 1 23.46 -11.35 23.88
N ASP A 2 23.42 -10.13 23.35
CA ASP A 2 22.83 -8.95 24.01
C ASP A 2 21.39 -9.18 24.47
N ALA A 3 20.61 -9.96 23.71
CA ALA A 3 19.24 -10.30 24.08
C ALA A 3 19.13 -11.24 25.30
N LEU A 4 20.05 -12.20 25.45
CA LEU A 4 20.07 -13.11 26.59
C LEU A 4 20.50 -12.37 27.86
N ALA A 5 21.52 -11.50 27.77
CA ALA A 5 22.00 -10.74 28.93
C ALA A 5 20.92 -9.78 29.49
N TRP A 6 20.08 -9.23 28.62
CA TRP A 6 18.92 -8.43 29.04
C TRP A 6 17.79 -9.27 29.63
N PHE A 7 17.46 -10.41 29.01
CA PHE A 7 16.29 -11.21 29.41
C PHE A 7 16.55 -12.15 30.59
N GLU A 8 17.81 -12.57 30.79
CA GLU A 8 18.20 -13.57 31.77
C GLU A 8 17.77 -13.24 33.21
N PRO A 9 17.92 -12.01 33.73
CA PRO A 9 17.49 -11.71 35.10
C PRO A 9 15.99 -11.90 35.30
N THR A 10 15.17 -11.46 34.34
CA THR A 10 13.71 -11.57 34.39
C THR A 10 13.27 -13.03 34.24
N LEU A 11 13.93 -13.79 33.37
CA LEU A 11 13.66 -15.22 33.18
C LEU A 11 14.06 -16.05 34.41
N ARG A 12 15.20 -15.74 35.04
CA ARG A 12 15.62 -16.38 36.30
C ARG A 12 14.64 -16.09 37.42
N ASP A 13 14.23 -14.83 37.59
CA ASP A 13 13.23 -14.45 38.60
C ASP A 13 11.90 -15.20 38.41
N PHE A 14 11.47 -15.39 37.17
CA PHE A 14 10.27 -16.18 36.86
C PHE A 14 10.41 -17.67 37.20
N LEU A 15 11.60 -18.25 36.97
CA LEU A 15 11.84 -19.69 37.16
C LEU A 15 12.19 -20.04 38.61
N ASP A 16 12.88 -19.15 39.32
CA ASP A 16 13.35 -19.37 40.69
C ASP A 16 12.23 -19.20 41.72
N TYR A 17 11.21 -18.39 41.43
CA TYR A 17 10.06 -18.15 42.32
C TYR A 17 8.74 -18.63 41.71
N LYS A 18 8.16 -19.69 42.29
CA LYS A 18 6.85 -20.23 41.87
C LYS A 18 5.67 -19.32 42.20
N GLU A 19 5.76 -18.55 43.29
CA GLU A 19 4.66 -17.71 43.75
C GLU A 19 4.82 -16.28 43.25
N GLU A 20 3.73 -15.70 42.75
CA GLU A 20 3.70 -14.38 42.13
C GLU A 20 4.20 -13.26 43.04
N HIS A 21 3.86 -13.27 44.32
CA HIS A 21 4.28 -12.24 45.26
C HIS A 21 5.78 -12.25 45.57
N ASN A 22 6.48 -13.35 45.26
CA ASN A 22 7.93 -13.48 45.43
C ASN A 22 8.70 -13.05 44.18
N ARG A 23 8.02 -12.89 43.04
CA ARG A 23 8.57 -12.37 41.79
C ARG A 23 8.50 -10.86 41.75
N ARG A 24 9.36 -10.23 40.95
CA ARG A 24 9.24 -8.78 40.67
C ARG A 24 7.93 -8.50 39.95
N ALA A 25 7.32 -7.35 40.25
CA ALA A 25 6.10 -6.91 39.58
C ALA A 25 6.26 -6.83 38.05
N GLU A 26 7.46 -6.47 37.57
CA GLU A 26 7.80 -6.45 36.16
C GLU A 26 7.84 -7.86 35.54
N THR A 27 8.43 -8.84 36.24
CA THR A 27 8.44 -10.25 35.83
C THR A 27 7.02 -10.80 35.71
N ASN A 28 6.17 -10.51 36.70
CA ASN A 28 4.76 -10.93 36.68
C ASN A 28 4.06 -10.30 35.49
N ARG A 29 4.17 -8.99 35.29
CA ARG A 29 3.57 -8.29 34.15
C ARG A 29 4.02 -8.87 32.80
N ILE A 30 5.34 -9.11 32.62
CA ILE A 30 5.89 -9.61 31.36
C ILE A 30 5.37 -11.02 31.04
N PHE A 31 5.22 -11.88 32.03
CA PHE A 31 4.82 -13.28 31.84
C PHE A 31 3.35 -13.57 32.15
N ASP A 32 2.55 -12.56 32.47
CA ASP A 32 1.10 -12.70 32.75
C ASP A 32 0.33 -13.16 31.50
N ASP A 33 0.63 -12.56 30.35
CA ASP A 33 0.07 -12.97 29.06
C ASP A 33 1.08 -12.82 27.90
N TYR A 34 0.70 -13.39 26.75
CA TYR A 34 1.52 -13.35 25.54
C TYR A 34 1.68 -11.94 24.95
N ASP A 35 0.67 -11.09 25.07
CA ASP A 35 0.69 -9.74 24.50
C ASP A 35 1.63 -8.82 25.31
N ASN A 36 1.63 -8.91 26.64
CA ASN A 36 2.58 -8.26 27.54
C ASN A 36 4.02 -8.69 27.26
N PHE A 37 4.25 -10.00 27.09
CA PHE A 37 5.55 -10.53 26.72
C PHE A 37 6.04 -9.97 25.38
N LYS A 38 5.16 -10.01 24.37
CA LYS A 38 5.45 -9.52 23.01
C LYS A 38 5.70 -8.02 22.98
N ASP A 39 4.95 -7.23 23.73
CA ASP A 39 5.11 -5.78 23.79
C ASP A 39 6.39 -5.38 24.51
N ASN A 40 6.76 -6.06 25.59
CA ASN A 40 8.05 -5.85 26.25
C ASN A 40 9.23 -6.22 25.31
N LEU A 41 9.10 -7.32 24.57
CA LEU A 41 10.10 -7.72 23.58
C LEU A 41 10.23 -6.69 22.44
N LYS A 42 9.12 -6.09 22.00
CA LYS A 42 9.11 -4.99 21.02
C LYS A 42 9.63 -3.68 21.59
N GLU A 43 9.43 -3.40 22.86
CA GLU A 43 9.96 -2.19 23.49
C GLU A 43 11.49 -2.22 23.51
N VAL A 44 12.06 -3.37 23.88
CA VAL A 44 13.51 -3.50 24.05
C VAL A 44 14.24 -3.81 22.74
N PHE A 45 13.66 -4.64 21.87
CA PHE A 45 14.30 -5.03 20.61
C PHE A 45 13.55 -4.58 19.36
N GLY A 46 12.44 -3.88 19.51
CA GLY A 46 11.85 -3.14 18.41
C GLY A 46 12.90 -2.22 17.83
N ASN A 47 12.84 -2.03 16.52
CA ASN A 47 13.78 -1.15 15.83
C ASN A 47 12.99 0.08 15.38
N PRO A 48 13.01 1.17 16.17
CA PRO A 48 12.30 2.41 15.84
C PRO A 48 12.68 2.93 14.46
N ASP A 49 13.93 2.71 14.04
CA ASP A 49 14.39 3.13 12.71
C ASP A 49 13.70 2.34 11.59
N LYS A 50 13.40 1.05 11.78
CA LYS A 50 12.67 0.24 10.79
C LYS A 50 11.23 0.71 10.64
N GLU A 51 10.53 0.97 11.74
CA GLU A 51 9.15 1.49 11.71
C GLU A 51 9.13 2.88 11.08
N ARG A 52 9.97 3.80 11.57
CA ARG A 52 10.07 5.16 11.03
C ARG A 52 10.46 5.19 9.55
N THR A 53 11.32 4.27 9.12
CA THR A 53 11.67 4.11 7.70
C THR A 53 10.47 3.58 6.89
N ALA A 54 9.73 2.61 7.42
CA ALA A 54 8.52 2.10 6.79
C ALA A 54 7.45 3.19 6.67
N GLU A 55 7.22 4.00 7.70
CA GLU A 55 6.28 5.13 7.65
C GLU A 55 6.69 6.18 6.62
N ARG A 56 7.98 6.56 6.57
CA ARG A 56 8.51 7.48 5.54
C ARG A 56 8.36 6.91 4.12
N LYS A 57 8.55 5.60 3.94
CA LYS A 57 8.30 4.94 2.64
C LYS A 57 6.82 4.95 2.31
N LEU A 58 5.96 4.65 3.28
CA LEU A 58 4.51 4.62 3.12
C LEU A 58 3.96 5.99 2.75
N SER A 59 4.46 7.07 3.37
CA SER A 59 4.01 8.46 3.12
C SER A 59 4.35 8.96 1.72
N ARG A 60 5.43 8.44 1.12
CA ARG A 60 5.85 8.74 -0.26
C ARG A 60 5.28 7.76 -1.29
N LEU A 61 4.70 6.64 -0.86
CA LEU A 61 4.18 5.63 -1.75
C LEU A 61 2.90 6.14 -2.45
N THR A 62 2.97 6.24 -3.77
CA THR A 62 1.85 6.59 -4.65
C THR A 62 1.80 5.63 -5.84
N GLN A 63 0.62 5.41 -6.39
CA GLN A 63 0.40 4.57 -7.57
C GLN A 63 0.97 5.26 -8.81
N ILE A 64 2.16 4.85 -9.24
CA ILE A 64 2.80 5.35 -10.48
C ILE A 64 2.40 4.47 -11.68
N LYS A 65 2.45 3.15 -11.52
CA LYS A 65 2.14 2.16 -12.57
C LYS A 65 0.73 1.59 -12.37
N SER A 66 0.59 0.27 -12.30
CA SER A 66 -0.68 -0.39 -12.02
C SER A 66 -1.01 -0.36 -10.52
N ALA A 67 -2.30 -0.39 -10.20
CA ALA A 67 -2.80 -0.51 -8.84
C ALA A 67 -2.35 -1.82 -8.18
N SER A 68 -2.18 -2.90 -8.96
CA SER A 68 -1.67 -4.19 -8.45
C SER A 68 -0.23 -4.07 -7.94
N ARG A 69 0.65 -3.42 -8.71
CA ARG A 69 2.03 -3.17 -8.28
C ARG A 69 2.06 -2.30 -7.02
N TYR A 70 1.29 -1.21 -7.02
CA TYR A 70 1.14 -0.34 -5.86
C TYR A 70 0.67 -1.11 -4.62
N ALA A 71 -0.33 -1.98 -4.74
CA ALA A 71 -0.86 -2.76 -3.64
C ALA A 71 0.16 -3.74 -3.05
N SER A 72 0.99 -4.36 -3.88
CA SER A 72 2.07 -5.24 -3.41
C SER A 72 3.12 -4.46 -2.62
N GLU A 73 3.57 -3.30 -3.12
CA GLU A 73 4.52 -2.42 -2.42
C GLU A 73 3.92 -1.89 -1.10
N PHE A 74 2.64 -1.51 -1.12
CA PHE A 74 1.89 -1.08 0.05
C PHE A 74 1.89 -2.16 1.14
N ARG A 75 1.48 -3.40 0.79
CA ARG A 75 1.44 -4.53 1.72
C ARG A 75 2.81 -4.87 2.32
N GLN A 76 3.87 -4.78 1.52
CA GLN A 76 5.23 -5.06 1.98
C GLN A 76 5.73 -4.03 3.00
N ILE A 77 5.29 -2.79 2.88
CA ILE A 77 5.64 -1.73 3.84
C ILE A 77 4.77 -1.85 5.09
N THR A 78 3.46 -2.04 4.93
CA THR A 78 2.52 -2.07 6.05
C THR A 78 2.62 -3.33 6.89
N SER A 79 3.20 -4.42 6.39
CA SER A 79 3.49 -5.60 7.21
C SER A 79 4.48 -5.34 8.35
N LYS A 80 5.22 -4.23 8.27
CA LYS A 80 6.17 -3.78 9.30
C LYS A 80 5.59 -2.71 10.22
N LEU A 81 4.32 -2.33 10.04
CA LEU A 81 3.67 -1.26 10.77
C LEU A 81 2.49 -1.82 11.56
N ALA A 82 2.32 -1.38 12.80
CA ALA A 82 1.18 -1.74 13.65
C ALA A 82 -0.03 -0.81 13.42
N TRP A 83 -0.27 -0.37 12.18
CA TRP A 83 -1.35 0.57 11.86
C TRP A 83 -2.71 -0.12 11.82
N GLY A 84 -3.74 0.55 12.35
CA GLY A 84 -5.13 0.08 12.32
C GLY A 84 -5.70 -0.02 10.91
N LYS A 85 -6.71 -0.88 10.72
CA LYS A 85 -7.34 -1.14 9.41
C LYS A 85 -7.85 0.14 8.74
N ASP A 86 -8.52 1.02 9.47
CA ASP A 86 -9.07 2.27 8.93
C ASP A 86 -7.97 3.22 8.46
N ALA A 87 -6.89 3.34 9.22
CA ALA A 87 -5.73 4.14 8.86
C ALA A 87 -5.06 3.59 7.59
N LEU A 88 -4.92 2.26 7.48
CA LEU A 88 -4.40 1.61 6.29
C LEU A 88 -5.30 1.85 5.07
N MET A 89 -6.62 1.76 5.22
CA MET A 89 -7.55 2.01 4.12
C MET A 89 -7.51 3.47 3.66
N ALA A 90 -7.50 4.43 4.59
CA ALA A 90 -7.37 5.85 4.26
C ALA A 90 -6.05 6.13 3.54
N ARG A 91 -4.94 5.57 4.04
CA ARG A 91 -3.62 5.74 3.43
C ARG A 91 -3.52 5.10 2.05
N PHE A 92 -4.11 3.91 1.88
CA PHE A 92 -4.18 3.24 0.59
C PHE A 92 -4.93 4.09 -0.43
N TYR A 93 -6.11 4.61 -0.06
CA TYR A 93 -6.88 5.50 -0.93
C TYR A 93 -6.08 6.73 -1.34
N GLN A 94 -5.41 7.41 -0.40
CA GLN A 94 -4.61 8.61 -0.70
C GLN A 94 -3.53 8.38 -1.76
N GLY A 95 -2.90 7.21 -1.76
CA GLY A 95 -1.84 6.88 -2.72
C GLY A 95 -2.34 6.46 -4.10
N LEU A 96 -3.63 6.19 -4.31
CA LEU A 96 -4.17 5.84 -5.63
C LEU A 96 -4.15 7.01 -6.62
N LYS A 97 -4.13 6.68 -7.92
CA LYS A 97 -4.29 7.66 -9.00
C LYS A 97 -5.67 8.30 -8.96
N ASN A 98 -5.76 9.57 -9.36
CA ASN A 98 -7.03 10.30 -9.39
C ASN A 98 -8.09 9.58 -10.23
N GLU A 99 -7.75 9.11 -11.44
CA GLU A 99 -8.69 8.35 -12.28
C GLU A 99 -9.26 7.10 -11.59
N VAL A 100 -8.44 6.42 -10.78
CA VAL A 100 -8.90 5.25 -10.01
C VAL A 100 -9.79 5.71 -8.85
N LYS A 101 -9.43 6.79 -8.15
CA LYS A 101 -10.25 7.38 -7.08
C LYS A 101 -11.62 7.82 -7.59
N ASP A 102 -11.67 8.48 -8.75
CA ASP A 102 -12.90 9.00 -9.35
C ASP A 102 -13.92 7.90 -9.66
N GLU A 103 -13.46 6.71 -10.04
CA GLU A 103 -14.32 5.54 -10.21
C GLU A 103 -14.61 4.83 -8.89
N LEU A 104 -13.62 4.76 -7.99
CA LEU A 104 -13.74 4.06 -6.71
C LEU A 104 -14.76 4.72 -5.77
N ILE A 105 -14.94 6.05 -5.82
CA ILE A 105 -15.97 6.75 -5.03
C ILE A 105 -17.41 6.41 -5.44
N LYS A 106 -17.61 5.84 -6.63
CA LYS A 106 -18.94 5.45 -7.13
C LYS A 106 -19.36 4.07 -6.64
N GLU A 107 -18.42 3.29 -6.14
CA GLU A 107 -18.63 1.93 -5.65
C GLU A 107 -18.86 1.94 -4.14
N GLU A 108 -19.53 0.92 -3.62
CA GLU A 108 -19.67 0.75 -2.17
C GLU A 108 -18.31 0.48 -1.54
N ARG A 109 -17.97 1.24 -0.50
CA ARG A 109 -16.67 1.10 0.19
C ARG A 109 -16.66 -0.20 1.02
N PRO A 110 -15.81 -1.19 0.70
CA PRO A 110 -15.68 -2.41 1.48
C PRO A 110 -15.13 -2.14 2.88
N GLN A 111 -15.42 -3.01 3.84
CA GLN A 111 -14.88 -2.92 5.20
C GLN A 111 -13.48 -3.52 5.34
N LEU A 112 -13.11 -4.42 4.42
CA LEU A 112 -11.84 -5.12 4.44
C LEU A 112 -10.84 -4.49 3.46
N LEU A 113 -9.63 -4.22 3.95
CA LEU A 113 -8.53 -3.72 3.10
C LEU A 113 -8.23 -4.64 1.92
N SER A 114 -8.35 -5.96 2.11
CA SER A 114 -8.13 -6.95 1.06
C SER A 114 -9.13 -6.80 -0.10
N GLU A 115 -10.40 -6.56 0.21
CA GLU A 115 -11.47 -6.33 -0.76
C GLU A 115 -11.31 -4.97 -1.43
N TYR A 116 -10.97 -3.94 -0.65
CA TYR A 116 -10.73 -2.61 -1.17
C TYR A 116 -9.58 -2.56 -2.18
N VAL A 117 -8.49 -3.29 -1.89
CA VAL A 117 -7.38 -3.49 -2.82
C VAL A 117 -7.85 -4.19 -4.10
N LYS A 118 -8.64 -5.27 -3.99
CA LYS A 118 -9.16 -6.01 -5.16
C LYS A 118 -10.02 -5.11 -6.04
N LEU A 119 -10.88 -4.29 -5.43
CA LEU A 119 -11.75 -3.35 -6.13
C LEU A 119 -10.94 -2.29 -6.89
N ALA A 120 -9.96 -1.66 -6.24
CA ALA A 120 -9.09 -0.68 -6.88
C ALA A 120 -8.31 -1.26 -8.06
N VAL A 121 -7.81 -2.50 -7.93
CA VAL A 121 -7.12 -3.20 -9.03
C VAL A 121 -8.05 -3.48 -10.20
N LYS A 122 -9.28 -3.93 -9.93
CA LYS A 122 -10.29 -4.19 -10.98
C LYS A 122 -10.64 -2.91 -11.74
N ILE A 123 -10.80 -1.79 -11.04
CA ILE A 123 -11.06 -0.48 -11.64
C ILE A 123 -9.88 -0.04 -12.51
N ASP A 124 -8.65 -0.07 -11.99
CA ASP A 124 -7.45 0.34 -12.74
C ASP A 124 -7.28 -0.47 -14.04
N ASN A 125 -7.53 -1.78 -13.98
CA ASN A 125 -7.51 -2.65 -15.16
C ASN A 125 -8.58 -2.26 -16.19
N ARG A 126 -9.82 -2.01 -15.75
CA ARG A 126 -10.91 -1.56 -16.64
C ARG A 126 -10.61 -0.21 -17.30
N ILE A 127 -10.05 0.73 -16.55
CA ILE A 127 -9.62 2.03 -17.09
C ILE A 127 -8.54 1.83 -18.16
N TYR A 128 -7.59 0.93 -17.90
CA TYR A 128 -6.53 0.60 -18.84
C TYR A 128 -7.07 -0.05 -20.12
N GLU A 129 -7.95 -1.06 -20.01
CA GLU A 129 -8.64 -1.71 -21.14
C GLU A 129 -9.38 -0.67 -21.99
N ARG A 130 -10.16 0.21 -21.35
CA ARG A 130 -10.90 1.27 -22.05
C ARG A 130 -9.99 2.26 -22.77
N LYS A 131 -8.79 2.51 -22.26
CA LYS A 131 -7.77 3.35 -22.93
C LYS A 131 -7.18 2.65 -24.16
N LEU A 132 -7.01 1.33 -24.14
CA LEU A 132 -6.57 0.55 -25.29
C LEU A 132 -7.62 0.56 -26.41
N GLU A 133 -8.88 0.27 -26.08
CA GLU A 133 -10.00 0.32 -27.05
C GLU A 133 -10.09 1.69 -27.75
N LYS A 134 -9.95 2.79 -26.99
CA LYS A 134 -9.97 4.15 -27.53
C LYS A 134 -8.77 4.45 -28.44
N LYS A 135 -7.61 3.81 -28.21
CA LYS A 135 -6.44 3.97 -29.08
C LYS A 135 -6.61 3.17 -30.37
N GLU A 136 -7.10 1.95 -30.27
CA GLU A 136 -7.34 1.07 -31.42
C GLU A 136 -8.46 1.61 -32.33
N GLY A 137 -9.55 2.11 -31.74
CA GLY A 137 -10.66 2.71 -32.49
C GLY A 137 -10.30 4.02 -33.21
N ARG A 138 -9.25 4.73 -32.77
CA ARG A 138 -8.74 5.95 -33.45
C ARG A 138 -7.89 5.66 -34.69
N GLY A 139 -7.44 4.41 -34.88
CA GLY A 139 -6.69 4.01 -36.08
C GLY A 139 -7.57 3.65 -37.28
N ALA A 140 -8.88 3.42 -37.08
CA ALA A 140 -9.74 2.79 -38.07
C ALA A 140 -10.55 3.75 -38.96
N TRP A 141 -10.66 5.05 -38.65
CA TRP A 141 -11.41 5.98 -39.51
C TRP A 141 -10.97 7.44 -39.37
N THR A 142 -10.05 7.86 -40.23
CA THR A 142 -9.90 9.26 -40.63
C THR A 142 -10.25 9.35 -42.12
N PRO A 143 -11.40 9.94 -42.50
CA PRO A 143 -11.65 10.29 -43.88
C PRO A 143 -10.61 11.33 -44.27
N ARG A 144 -9.70 10.97 -45.17
CA ARG A 144 -8.85 11.96 -45.84
C ARG A 144 -9.79 12.88 -46.62
N PRO A 145 -9.80 14.20 -46.38
CA PRO A 145 -10.43 15.12 -47.32
C PRO A 145 -9.70 14.94 -48.65
N GLN A 146 -10.37 14.43 -49.68
CA GLN A 146 -9.83 14.43 -51.03
C GLN A 146 -9.67 15.89 -51.44
N ALA A 147 -8.42 16.37 -51.48
CA ALA A 147 -8.10 17.65 -52.07
C ALA A 147 -8.52 17.58 -53.55
N ALA A 148 -9.59 18.32 -53.89
CA ALA A 148 -10.04 18.47 -55.25
C ALA A 148 -8.91 19.15 -56.04
N ASN A 149 -8.25 18.39 -56.91
CA ASN A 149 -7.24 18.89 -57.82
C ASN A 149 -7.95 19.67 -58.95
N THR A 150 -8.27 20.94 -58.70
CA THR A 150 -8.73 21.84 -59.77
C THR A 150 -7.52 22.24 -60.60
N GLY A 151 -7.18 21.40 -61.58
CA GLY A 151 -6.19 21.72 -62.59
C GLY A 151 -6.58 22.98 -63.36
N ARG A 152 -5.90 24.10 -63.10
CA ARG A 152 -5.85 25.22 -64.04
C ARG A 152 -4.64 25.02 -64.94
N ARG A 153 -4.92 24.65 -66.19
CA ARG A 153 -3.92 24.60 -67.26
C ARG A 153 -3.42 26.01 -67.58
N ARG A 154 -2.09 26.10 -67.56
CA ARG A 154 -1.20 27.11 -68.14
C ARG A 154 -1.56 27.41 -69.61
N TRP A 155 -1.50 28.69 -70.01
CA TRP A 155 -0.86 29.14 -71.25
C TRP A 155 -0.24 30.53 -71.05
N GLU A 156 0.99 30.66 -71.50
CA GLU A 156 1.84 31.86 -71.48
C GLU A 156 1.64 32.67 -72.78
N THR A 157 1.58 34.02 -72.63
CA THR A 157 2.09 35.14 -73.48
C THR A 157 1.83 35.16 -75.01
N PRO A 158 1.87 36.34 -75.66
CA PRO A 158 3.08 37.17 -75.84
C PRO A 158 3.14 38.42 -74.97
#